data_AF-A0A077HIW8-F1
#
_entry.id   AF-A0A077HIW8-F1
#
_cell.length_a   1.000
_cell.length_b   1.000
_cell.length_c   1.000
_cell.angle_alpha   90.00
_cell.angle_beta   90.00
_cell.angle_gamma   90.00
#
_symmetry.space_group_name_H-M   'P 1'
#
loop_
_entity.id
_entity.type
_entity.pdbx_description
1 polymer ?
#
loop_
_entity_poly.entity_id
_entity_poly.type
_entity_poly.pdbx_seq_one_letter_code
_entity_poly.pdbx_strand_id
1 'polypeptide(L)'
;MSNETARLAREWAESRNPNSLTGAAKAAREHIMATTDPLTMADVEWNDEKHYLAGAVDADGHEVVMLDKLHGNIRVCDVDQMGLGRPVLESPKTITPNGKRYELREVGAPEEPTHPETLVTEQDYANAPAGTVVAESHYFAWQKNQFGAWRKVKTRLTDREMAGTERQVLRWGWGK
;
A
#
# COMPACT_ATOMS: atom_id res chain seq x y z
N MET A 1 30.41 -14.70 21.01
CA MET A 1 30.55 -14.75 19.53
C MET A 1 30.59 -13.31 19.04
N SER A 2 31.39 -12.98 18.02
CA SER A 2 31.29 -11.63 17.44
C SER A 2 29.89 -11.46 16.84
N ASN A 3 29.37 -10.24 16.85
CA ASN A 3 28.04 -9.94 16.30
C ASN A 3 27.92 -10.42 14.84
N GLU A 4 29.03 -10.33 14.09
CA GLU A 4 29.11 -10.76 12.70
C GLU A 4 29.04 -12.29 12.52
N THR A 5 29.64 -13.08 13.41
CA THR A 5 29.54 -14.55 13.33
C THR A 5 28.11 -15.02 13.60
N ALA A 6 27.41 -14.40 14.56
CA ALA A 6 26.01 -14.72 14.84
C ALA A 6 25.12 -14.35 13.65
N ARG A 7 25.32 -13.18 13.05
CA ARG A 7 24.62 -12.71 11.85
C ARG A 7 24.81 -13.67 10.67
N LEU A 8 26.05 -14.03 10.34
CA LEU A 8 26.37 -14.96 9.25
C LEU A 8 25.79 -16.37 9.48
N ALA A 9 25.79 -16.84 10.73
CA ALA A 9 25.18 -18.11 11.08
C ALA A 9 23.65 -18.06 10.85
N ARG A 10 22.99 -16.99 11.29
CA ARG A 10 21.55 -16.76 11.07
C ARG A 10 21.21 -16.72 9.58
N GLU A 11 21.96 -15.96 8.79
CA GLU A 11 21.80 -15.85 7.34
C GLU A 11 21.90 -17.21 6.65
N TRP A 12 22.91 -18.01 7.04
CA TRP A 12 23.03 -19.38 6.55
C TRP A 12 21.80 -20.22 6.93
N ALA A 13 21.32 -20.15 8.17
CA ALA A 13 20.19 -20.94 8.62
C ALA A 13 18.88 -20.58 7.90
N GLU A 14 18.61 -19.29 7.66
CA GLU A 14 17.43 -18.79 6.95
C GLU A 14 17.43 -19.14 5.46
N SER A 15 18.61 -19.17 4.82
CA SER A 15 18.72 -19.53 3.40
C SER A 15 18.42 -21.01 3.10
N ARG A 16 18.37 -21.88 4.11
CA ARG A 16 18.23 -23.33 3.93
C ARG A 16 16.78 -23.79 4.06
N ASN A 17 16.31 -24.50 3.04
CA ASN A 17 15.04 -25.22 3.11
C ASN A 17 15.16 -26.38 4.14
N PRO A 18 14.37 -26.38 5.23
CA PRO A 18 14.46 -27.40 6.28
C PRO A 18 14.18 -28.81 5.77
N ASN A 19 13.37 -28.95 4.71
CA ASN A 19 13.02 -30.26 4.13
C ASN A 19 14.15 -30.84 3.27
N SER A 20 15.15 -30.03 2.92
CA SER A 20 16.33 -30.46 2.15
C SER A 20 17.51 -30.88 3.03
N LEU A 21 17.43 -30.66 4.35
CA LEU A 21 18.50 -30.93 5.30
C LEU A 21 18.26 -32.24 6.07
N THR A 22 19.33 -32.96 6.38
CA THR A 22 19.28 -34.19 7.19
C THR A 22 20.34 -34.18 8.30
N GLY A 23 20.11 -34.97 9.34
CA GLY A 23 21.06 -35.20 10.43
C GLY A 23 21.59 -33.92 11.08
N ALA A 24 22.91 -33.81 11.19
CA ALA A 24 23.60 -32.72 11.88
C ALA A 24 23.29 -31.34 11.28
N ALA A 25 23.05 -31.23 9.96
CA ALA A 25 22.77 -29.94 9.34
C ALA A 25 21.40 -29.39 9.73
N LYS A 26 20.39 -30.25 9.90
CA LYS A 26 19.07 -29.86 10.39
C LYS A 26 19.14 -29.39 11.84
N ALA A 27 19.83 -30.15 12.69
CA ALA A 27 20.03 -29.79 14.10
C ALA A 27 20.81 -28.47 14.27
N ALA A 28 21.86 -28.25 13.46
CA ALA A 28 22.62 -27.01 13.47
C ALA A 28 21.75 -25.81 13.07
N ARG A 29 20.94 -25.94 12.00
CA ARG A 29 19.99 -24.90 11.58
C ARG A 29 19.01 -24.56 12.70
N GLU A 30 18.35 -25.56 13.29
CA GLU A 30 17.38 -25.36 14.37
C GLU A 30 18.03 -24.71 15.60
N HIS A 31 19.23 -25.13 15.97
CA HIS A 31 19.97 -24.52 17.08
C HIS A 31 20.31 -23.05 16.80
N ILE A 32 20.80 -22.72 15.61
CA ILE A 32 21.08 -21.34 15.22
C ILE A 32 19.80 -20.50 15.28
N MET A 33 18.70 -20.98 14.70
CA MET A 33 17.41 -20.29 14.70
C MET A 33 16.90 -19.99 16.13
N ALA A 34 17.22 -20.86 17.09
CA ALA A 34 16.80 -20.72 18.48
C ALA A 34 17.74 -19.86 19.34
N THR A 35 18.97 -19.63 18.91
CA THR A 35 20.03 -18.98 19.71
C THR A 35 20.53 -17.67 19.14
N THR A 36 20.02 -17.27 17.97
CA THR A 36 20.36 -16.02 17.29
C THR A 36 19.11 -15.22 16.99
N ASP A 37 19.22 -13.90 17.05
CA ASP A 37 18.12 -13.00 16.71
C ASP A 37 17.81 -13.10 15.20
N PRO A 38 16.53 -12.95 14.80
CA PRO A 38 16.15 -12.83 13.40
C PRO A 38 16.88 -11.69 12.68
N LEU A 39 17.14 -11.86 11.38
CA LEU A 39 17.71 -10.79 10.57
C LEU A 39 16.67 -9.70 10.32
N THR A 40 17.10 -8.44 10.44
CA THR A 40 16.28 -7.28 10.12
C THR A 40 16.61 -6.75 8.73
N MET A 41 15.81 -5.83 8.19
CA MET A 41 16.13 -5.11 6.96
C MET A 41 17.36 -4.18 7.09
N ALA A 42 17.94 -4.03 8.29
CA ALA A 42 19.25 -3.42 8.45
C ALA A 42 20.40 -4.41 8.17
N ASP A 43 20.17 -5.69 8.38
CA ASP A 43 21.14 -6.77 8.15
C ASP A 43 21.09 -7.29 6.71
N VAL A 44 19.96 -7.08 6.04
CA VAL A 44 19.70 -7.50 4.66
C VAL A 44 19.57 -6.27 3.78
N GLU A 45 20.40 -6.17 2.73
CA GLU A 45 20.31 -5.06 1.79
C GLU A 45 18.98 -5.12 1.02
N TRP A 46 18.29 -3.97 0.95
CA TRP A 46 17.07 -3.84 0.16
C TRP A 46 17.34 -4.19 -1.31
N ASN A 47 16.41 -4.94 -1.88
CA ASN A 47 16.44 -5.44 -3.24
C ASN A 47 15.00 -5.47 -3.72
N ASP A 48 14.68 -4.70 -4.75
CA ASP A 48 13.30 -4.51 -5.20
C ASP A 48 12.65 -5.85 -5.58
N GLU A 49 13.33 -6.72 -6.32
CA GLU A 49 12.76 -8.00 -6.76
C GLU A 49 12.42 -8.94 -5.59
N LYS A 50 13.22 -8.89 -4.53
CA LYS A 50 13.06 -9.77 -3.36
C LYS A 50 12.14 -9.18 -2.30
N HIS A 51 12.20 -7.88 -2.07
CA HIS A 51 11.58 -7.23 -0.92
C HIS A 51 10.32 -6.43 -1.26
N TYR A 52 10.15 -6.00 -2.52
CA TYR A 52 8.87 -5.44 -2.95
C TYR A 52 7.76 -6.47 -2.78
N LEU A 53 6.70 -6.07 -2.08
CA LEU A 53 5.55 -6.91 -1.72
C LEU A 53 5.94 -8.17 -0.92
N ALA A 54 7.08 -8.16 -0.25
CA ALA A 54 7.41 -9.19 0.74
C ALA A 54 6.81 -8.83 2.10
N GLY A 55 6.43 -9.87 2.85
CA GLY A 55 5.92 -9.75 4.21
C GLY A 55 7.05 -9.57 5.21
N ALA A 56 6.76 -8.82 6.27
CA ALA A 56 7.62 -8.64 7.42
C ALA A 56 6.79 -8.51 8.70
N VAL A 57 7.49 -8.47 9.83
CA VAL A 57 6.95 -8.15 11.15
C VAL A 57 7.64 -6.90 11.66
N ASP A 58 6.86 -5.93 12.14
CA ASP A 58 7.36 -4.69 12.74
C ASP A 58 7.80 -4.90 14.20
N ALA A 59 8.26 -3.84 14.88
CA ALA A 59 8.69 -3.91 16.28
C ALA A 59 7.56 -4.22 17.27
N ASP A 60 6.31 -3.92 16.90
CA ASP A 60 5.13 -4.17 17.72
C ASP A 60 4.55 -5.58 17.50
N GLY A 61 5.07 -6.31 16.52
CA GLY A 61 4.65 -7.65 16.17
C GLY A 61 3.55 -7.70 15.10
N HIS A 62 3.20 -6.58 14.47
CA HIS A 62 2.21 -6.54 13.40
C HIS A 62 2.79 -7.07 12.09
N GLU A 63 1.94 -7.72 11.32
CA GLU A 63 2.30 -8.16 9.98
C GLU A 63 2.18 -7.00 9.00
N VAL A 64 3.27 -6.74 8.28
CA VAL A 64 3.35 -5.63 7.34
C VAL A 64 3.85 -6.07 5.97
N VAL A 65 3.43 -5.35 4.93
CA VAL A 65 3.92 -5.52 3.55
C VAL A 65 4.89 -4.41 3.22
N MET A 66 6.07 -4.76 2.73
CA MET A 66 7.09 -3.80 2.32
C MET A 66 6.84 -3.28 0.90
N LEU A 67 6.89 -1.96 0.72
CA LEU A 67 6.53 -1.29 -0.54
C LEU A 67 7.73 -0.67 -1.25
N ASP A 68 8.58 0.06 -0.54
CA ASP A 68 9.80 0.65 -1.09
C ASP A 68 10.79 1.00 0.03
N LYS A 69 12.00 1.39 -0.37
CA LYS A 69 12.97 2.03 0.52
C LYS A 69 13.03 3.52 0.19
N LEU A 70 12.66 4.37 1.14
CA LEU A 70 12.71 5.82 1.00
C LEU A 70 13.56 6.45 2.11
N HIS A 71 14.55 7.27 1.74
CA HIS A 71 15.43 7.98 2.68
C HIS A 71 16.09 7.06 3.73
N GLY A 72 16.41 5.82 3.34
CA GLY A 72 17.01 4.84 4.24
C GLY A 72 16.03 4.07 5.13
N ASN A 73 14.74 4.44 5.12
CA ASN A 73 13.67 3.73 5.81
C ASN A 73 12.87 2.84 4.86
N ILE A 74 12.17 1.85 5.39
CA ILE A 74 11.29 0.97 4.64
C ILE A 74 9.87 1.50 4.75
N ARG A 75 9.21 1.74 3.62
CA ARG A 75 7.78 2.06 3.63
C ARG A 75 6.99 0.77 3.71
N VAL A 76 6.11 0.68 4.70
CA VAL A 76 5.32 -0.51 4.97
C VAL A 76 3.82 -0.20 5.08
N CYS A 77 2.99 -1.19 4.81
CA CYS A 77 1.56 -1.18 5.12
C CYS A 77 1.22 -2.31 6.07
N ASP A 78 0.52 -1.99 7.16
CA ASP A 78 -0.11 -2.99 8.02
C ASP A 78 -1.17 -3.77 7.22
N VAL A 79 -1.07 -5.11 7.27
CA VAL A 79 -1.96 -6.03 6.56
C VAL A 79 -3.39 -5.92 7.08
N ASP A 80 -3.58 -5.74 8.39
CA ASP A 80 -4.89 -5.66 9.04
C ASP A 80 -5.54 -4.28 8.86
N GLN A 81 -4.75 -3.26 8.50
CA GLN A 81 -5.22 -1.89 8.23
C GLN A 81 -5.18 -1.49 6.75
N MET A 82 -4.97 -2.45 5.84
CA MET A 82 -5.00 -2.20 4.40
C MET A 82 -6.38 -1.66 3.97
N GLY A 83 -6.44 -0.35 3.69
CA GLY A 83 -7.65 0.36 3.29
C GLY A 83 -8.02 1.56 4.18
N LEU A 84 -7.48 1.62 5.40
CA LEU A 84 -7.73 2.72 6.35
C LEU A 84 -6.45 3.48 6.75
N GLY A 85 -5.31 2.80 6.72
CA GLY A 85 -3.99 3.37 7.06
C GLY A 85 -3.25 3.94 5.84
N ARG A 86 -2.51 5.03 6.05
CA ARG A 86 -1.46 5.44 5.11
C ARG A 86 -0.22 4.57 5.33
N PRO A 87 0.58 4.28 4.29
CA PRO A 87 1.85 3.61 4.48
C PRO A 87 2.73 4.38 5.48
N VAL A 88 3.42 3.65 6.36
CA VAL A 88 4.30 4.19 7.40
C VAL A 88 5.75 4.01 6.97
N LEU A 89 6.62 4.95 7.36
CA LEU A 89 8.08 4.80 7.18
C LEU A 89 8.67 4.22 8.45
N GLU A 90 9.26 3.04 8.34
CA GLU A 90 9.89 2.33 9.45
C GLU A 90 11.39 2.18 9.30
N SER A 91 12.06 2.12 10.45
CA SER A 91 13.49 1.88 10.51
C SER A 91 13.78 0.46 10.00
N PRO A 92 14.80 0.25 9.14
CA PRO A 92 15.16 -1.11 8.71
C PRO A 92 15.54 -2.02 9.89
N LYS A 93 15.96 -1.44 11.02
CA LYS A 93 16.33 -2.17 12.25
C LYS A 93 15.13 -2.77 13.00
N THR A 94 13.90 -2.33 12.68
CA THR A 94 12.68 -2.79 13.35
C THR A 94 11.83 -3.70 12.48
N ILE A 95 12.23 -3.91 11.22
CA ILE A 95 11.50 -4.72 10.25
C ILE A 95 12.22 -6.05 10.06
N THR A 96 11.54 -7.15 10.42
CA THR A 96 12.04 -8.52 10.25
C THR A 96 11.28 -9.23 9.14
N PRO A 97 11.91 -9.61 8.01
CA PRO A 97 11.25 -10.39 6.96
C PRO A 97 10.67 -11.69 7.48
N ASN A 98 9.43 -12.03 7.07
CA ASN A 98 8.74 -13.23 7.55
C ASN A 98 8.65 -14.34 6.49
N GLY A 99 9.21 -14.11 5.29
CA GLY A 99 9.24 -15.06 4.19
C GLY A 99 7.94 -15.18 3.38
N LYS A 100 6.87 -14.48 3.77
CA LYS A 100 5.63 -14.41 2.96
C LYS A 100 5.81 -13.46 1.78
N ARG A 101 5.03 -13.68 0.72
CA ARG A 101 4.93 -12.78 -0.43
C ARG A 101 3.49 -12.44 -0.73
N TYR A 102 3.27 -11.19 -1.10
CA TYR A 102 1.98 -10.65 -1.49
C TYR A 102 1.96 -10.40 -2.99
N GLU A 103 0.79 -10.59 -3.57
CA GLU A 103 0.51 -10.22 -4.95
C GLU A 103 -0.43 -9.01 -4.97
N LEU A 104 -0.16 -8.05 -5.85
CA LEU A 104 -1.12 -7.02 -6.16
C LEU A 104 -2.16 -7.62 -7.11
N ARG A 105 -3.38 -7.74 -6.61
CA ARG A 105 -4.52 -8.12 -7.41
C ARG A 105 -5.48 -6.95 -7.51
N GLU A 106 -5.81 -6.57 -8.73
CA GLU A 106 -6.93 -5.69 -8.99
C GLU A 106 -8.23 -6.45 -8.62
N VAL A 107 -8.98 -5.91 -7.66
CA VAL A 107 -10.26 -6.47 -7.23
C VAL A 107 -11.36 -5.56 -7.75
N GLY A 108 -12.08 -6.06 -8.76
CA GLY A 108 -13.04 -5.31 -9.55
C GLY A 108 -12.44 -4.96 -10.91
N ALA A 109 -12.95 -5.55 -11.98
CA ALA A 109 -12.95 -4.84 -13.26
C ALA A 109 -13.67 -3.49 -13.02
N PRO A 110 -13.43 -2.43 -13.83
CA PRO A 110 -14.42 -1.36 -13.87
C PRO A 110 -15.75 -2.05 -14.20
N GLU A 111 -16.66 -2.13 -13.22
CA GLU A 111 -18.08 -2.26 -13.51
C GLU A 111 -18.31 -1.22 -14.60
N GLU A 112 -18.95 -1.61 -15.71
CA GLU A 112 -19.46 -0.63 -16.69
C GLU A 112 -19.93 0.58 -15.90
N PRO A 113 -19.40 1.78 -16.17
CA PRO A 113 -19.58 2.88 -15.25
C PRO A 113 -21.10 3.03 -15.07
N THR A 114 -21.59 2.74 -13.86
CA THR A 114 -22.99 3.02 -13.47
C THR A 114 -23.25 4.52 -13.40
N HIS A 115 -22.34 5.30 -13.97
CA HIS A 115 -22.25 6.72 -13.95
C HIS A 115 -21.96 7.25 -15.35
N PRO A 116 -22.45 8.45 -15.68
CA PRO A 116 -22.10 9.12 -16.93
C PRO A 116 -20.58 9.35 -17.04
N GLU A 117 -20.04 9.34 -18.26
CA GLU A 117 -18.67 9.77 -18.53
C GLU A 117 -18.52 11.30 -18.45
N THR A 118 -19.61 12.02 -18.72
CA THR A 118 -19.67 13.49 -18.73
C THR A 118 -20.93 13.99 -18.05
N LEU A 119 -20.86 15.15 -17.39
CA LEU A 119 -22.03 15.87 -16.85
C LEU A 119 -22.21 17.19 -17.61
N VAL A 120 -23.45 17.48 -18.03
CA VAL A 120 -23.77 18.69 -18.81
C VAL A 120 -24.98 19.42 -18.22
N THR A 121 -26.02 18.68 -17.83
CA THR A 121 -27.29 19.24 -17.37
C THR A 121 -27.31 19.44 -15.86
N GLU A 122 -28.17 20.33 -15.36
CA GLU A 122 -28.39 20.50 -13.92
C GLU A 122 -28.76 19.17 -13.25
N GLN A 123 -29.54 18.32 -13.93
CA GLN A 123 -29.92 17.01 -13.42
C GLN A 123 -28.73 16.05 -13.32
N ASP A 124 -27.78 16.09 -14.26
CA ASP A 124 -26.55 15.28 -14.20
C ASP A 124 -25.72 15.65 -12.96
N TYR A 125 -25.54 16.96 -12.75
CA TYR A 125 -24.83 17.47 -11.58
C TYR A 125 -25.57 17.16 -10.28
N ALA A 126 -26.90 17.26 -10.24
CA ALA A 126 -27.73 16.94 -9.09
C ALA A 126 -27.68 15.44 -8.73
N ASN A 127 -27.73 14.56 -9.73
CA ASN A 127 -27.67 13.11 -9.57
C ASN A 127 -26.30 12.61 -9.12
N ALA A 128 -25.23 13.37 -9.37
CA ALA A 128 -23.90 12.99 -8.92
C ALA A 128 -23.83 12.86 -7.39
N PRO A 129 -23.31 11.75 -6.85
CA PRO A 129 -23.14 11.59 -5.41
C PRO A 129 -22.04 12.52 -4.86
N ALA A 130 -22.07 12.77 -3.56
CA ALA A 130 -20.99 13.48 -2.88
C ALA A 130 -19.65 12.73 -3.08
N GLY A 131 -18.57 13.48 -3.25
CA GLY A 131 -17.24 12.94 -3.58
C GLY A 131 -16.93 12.93 -5.08
N THR A 132 -17.94 13.07 -5.95
CA THR A 132 -17.76 13.11 -7.42
C THR A 132 -16.82 14.24 -7.82
N VAL A 133 -15.88 13.94 -8.72
CA VAL A 133 -14.91 14.88 -9.27
C VAL A 133 -15.11 14.99 -10.78
N VAL A 134 -15.23 16.21 -11.29
CA VAL A 134 -15.37 16.50 -12.72
C VAL A 134 -14.41 17.59 -13.16
N ALA A 135 -13.97 17.56 -14.41
CA ALA A 135 -13.14 18.62 -14.98
C ALA A 135 -13.47 18.86 -16.45
N GLU A 136 -13.28 20.10 -16.90
CA GLU A 136 -13.16 20.39 -18.33
C GLU A 136 -11.73 20.02 -18.76
N SER A 137 -11.54 19.63 -20.03
CA SER A 137 -10.21 19.29 -20.53
C SER A 137 -9.23 20.45 -20.30
N HIS A 138 -8.12 20.18 -19.60
CA HIS A 138 -7.09 21.15 -19.19
C HIS A 138 -7.49 22.21 -18.16
N TYR A 139 -8.64 22.10 -17.49
CA TYR A 139 -9.04 22.99 -16.40
C TYR A 139 -8.99 22.31 -15.03
N PHE A 140 -9.01 23.15 -13.98
CA PHE A 140 -9.12 22.67 -12.60
C PHE A 140 -10.40 21.88 -12.36
N ALA A 141 -10.26 20.78 -11.62
CA ALA A 141 -11.36 19.92 -11.23
C ALA A 141 -12.29 20.56 -10.18
N TRP A 142 -13.56 20.20 -10.27
CA TRP A 142 -14.61 20.47 -9.31
C TRP A 142 -14.94 19.21 -8.54
N GLN A 143 -15.21 19.34 -7.24
CA GLN A 143 -15.63 18.23 -6.40
C GLN A 143 -16.98 18.54 -5.74
N LYS A 144 -17.92 17.61 -5.80
CA LYS A 144 -19.18 17.70 -5.05
C LYS A 144 -18.94 17.37 -3.58
N ASN A 145 -19.27 18.29 -2.70
CA ASN A 145 -19.15 18.10 -1.25
C ASN A 145 -20.38 17.36 -0.68
N GLN A 146 -20.30 16.99 0.61
CA GLN A 146 -21.39 16.32 1.33
C GLN A 146 -22.67 17.15 1.47
N PHE A 147 -22.61 18.47 1.24
CA PHE A 147 -23.75 19.39 1.29
C PHE A 147 -24.32 19.68 -0.10
N GLY A 148 -23.97 18.88 -1.11
CA GLY A 148 -24.49 18.99 -2.47
C GLY A 148 -23.90 20.11 -3.32
N ALA A 149 -22.88 20.83 -2.84
CA ALA A 149 -22.27 21.93 -3.59
C ALA A 149 -20.95 21.54 -4.25
N TRP A 150 -20.70 22.10 -5.42
CA TRP A 150 -19.47 21.90 -6.19
C TRP A 150 -18.41 22.89 -5.77
N ARG A 151 -17.22 22.39 -5.42
CA ARG A 151 -16.11 23.22 -4.95
C ARG A 151 -14.89 23.05 -5.83
N LYS A 152 -14.23 24.18 -6.06
CA LYS A 152 -12.90 24.28 -6.66
C LYS A 152 -12.17 25.39 -5.92
N VAL A 153 -11.05 25.07 -5.28
CA VAL A 153 -10.16 26.00 -4.56
C VAL A 153 -10.91 27.03 -3.68
N LYS A 154 -11.27 28.21 -4.21
CA LYS A 154 -11.99 29.31 -3.51
C LYS A 154 -13.42 29.56 -4.01
N THR A 155 -13.90 28.78 -4.98
CA THR A 155 -15.22 28.92 -5.58
C THR A 155 -16.13 27.79 -5.15
N ARG A 156 -17.40 28.13 -4.95
CA ARG A 156 -18.49 27.20 -4.69
C ARG A 156 -19.61 27.49 -5.67
N LEU A 157 -20.10 26.47 -6.35
CA LEU A 157 -21.22 26.53 -7.27
C LEU A 157 -22.30 25.51 -6.88
N THR A 158 -23.52 25.83 -7.25
CA THR A 158 -24.70 24.94 -7.22
C THR A 158 -24.73 24.05 -8.47
N ASP A 159 -25.57 23.01 -8.47
CA ASP A 159 -25.76 22.14 -9.65
C ASP A 159 -26.20 22.95 -10.89
N ARG A 160 -27.08 23.93 -10.68
CA ARG A 160 -27.54 24.85 -11.74
C ARG A 160 -26.42 25.71 -12.34
N GLU A 161 -25.50 26.19 -11.50
CA GLU A 161 -24.37 27.01 -11.95
C GLU A 161 -23.27 26.17 -12.62
N MET A 162 -23.21 24.87 -12.30
CA MET A 162 -22.34 23.92 -12.99
C MET A 162 -22.90 23.54 -14.37
N ALA A 163 -24.22 23.54 -14.52
CA ALA A 163 -24.90 23.17 -15.76
C ALA A 163 -24.52 24.05 -16.96
N GLY A 164 -24.60 23.48 -18.16
CA GLY A 164 -24.32 24.17 -19.42
C GLY A 164 -22.86 24.13 -19.87
N THR A 165 -21.97 23.53 -19.09
CA THR A 165 -20.61 23.19 -19.53
C THR A 165 -20.39 21.70 -19.34
N GLU A 166 -20.00 21.02 -20.42
CA GLU A 166 -19.66 19.60 -20.38
C GLU A 166 -18.35 19.39 -19.62
N ARG A 167 -18.38 18.49 -18.63
CA ARG A 167 -17.22 18.14 -17.83
C ARG A 167 -17.08 16.63 -17.74
N GLN A 168 -15.86 16.14 -17.95
CA GLN A 168 -15.53 14.74 -17.82
C GLN A 168 -15.55 14.33 -16.34
N VAL A 169 -16.17 13.20 -16.05
CA VAL A 169 -16.14 12.57 -14.72
C VAL A 169 -14.78 11.92 -14.52
N LEU A 170 -14.01 12.47 -13.58
CA LEU A 170 -12.71 11.93 -13.17
C LEU A 170 -12.84 10.91 -12.05
N ARG A 171 -13.90 11.03 -11.24
CA ARG A 171 -14.26 10.08 -10.18
C ARG A 171 -15.75 10.18 -9.87
N TRP A 172 -16.42 9.05 -9.70
CA TRP A 172 -17.82 9.01 -9.26
C TRP A 172 -17.93 8.72 -7.76
N GLY A 173 -18.48 9.67 -7.00
CA GLY A 173 -18.58 9.57 -5.55
C GLY A 173 -17.21 9.50 -4.84
N TRP A 174 -17.20 8.96 -3.62
CA TRP A 174 -15.96 8.75 -2.85
C TRP A 174 -15.18 7.48 -3.27
N GLY A 175 -15.69 6.71 -4.24
CA GLY A 175 -15.23 5.33 -4.48
C GLY A 175 -15.78 4.36 -3.44
N LYS A 176 -15.79 3.05 -3.75
CA LYS A 176 -15.85 2.00 -2.74
C LYS A 176 -14.45 1.77 -2.18
#